data_AF-A0A8I3N1D2-F1
#
_entry.id   AF-A0A8I3N1D2-F1
#
_cell.length_a   1.000
_cell.length_b   1.000
_cell.length_c   1.000
_cell.angle_alpha   90.00
_cell.angle_beta   90.00
_cell.angle_gamma   90.00
#
_symmetry.space_group_name_H-M   'P 1'
#
loop_
_entity.id
_entity.type
_entity.pdbx_description
1 polymer ?
#
loop_
_entity_poly.entity_id
_entity_poly.type
_entity_poly.pdbx_seq_one_letter_code
_entity_poly.pdbx_strand_id
1 'polypeptide(L)'
;MADPRAESEPLLGRARGGSGHDWPAGSAACGSVRGDPGAVSRWDLCFDQATVFIEDAIQYRSINHRMDARSMWLYRLYYSNTCQWILSFTIFLILFLAFIETPSSLTSTADVRYRSPPWDPPCGLTESIEGLCLLVFVADVSVKSYLVGWAQFQKNLWLLAYMVVLVVSLMDWIVSLGLVCQEPLRIRRLLRPFFLMQNSSMMKKTLKCIRSSLPEMASVMLLLALHLCVFTMFGMLLFTGEKQDHGQDRERLIYFRNLPEALTSLLVLLTTANNPDVMTPAYSRNRAYAIFFIVFTLIGSLFLMNLLTAIIYNQFRGYLMKSFQTSLFRRRLGARAAYEVLSKTAEGEAHPQRVGVKPQDFLQVLQKVQLDSAHKQAIVEKVCSYGDDLLSADEFQKLFNEFDKRVIKEHPPRPEYGSPFLQSAQFLFSHRYFDYLGNFIALGNLVSVSVFLVMDADVLPEDRDDFVLGILNCVFILYYVLELLLKVFALGLPGYLSYSSNLFDGLLTVVLLHFLHKWDRRTHLQSLAGDQETSYQMSVELLFRDVLEEPTEEELVEKLSHHPHLQLCR
;
A
#
# COMPACT_ATOMS: atom_id res chain seq x y z
N MET A 1 -21.54 -19.55 16.56
CA MET A 1 -22.40 -18.54 17.21
C MET A 1 -21.93 -18.41 18.65
N ALA A 2 -21.45 -17.24 19.04
CA ALA A 2 -21.06 -16.91 20.41
C ALA A 2 -21.65 -15.53 20.74
N ASP A 3 -22.22 -15.44 21.93
CA ASP A 3 -23.09 -14.40 22.48
C ASP A 3 -22.40 -13.01 22.55
N PRO A 4 -23.01 -11.91 22.08
CA PRO A 4 -22.39 -10.57 22.09
C PRO A 4 -22.62 -9.77 23.39
N ARG A 5 -23.00 -10.40 24.52
CA ARG A 5 -23.43 -9.70 25.75
C ARG A 5 -22.44 -9.71 26.94
N ALA A 6 -21.19 -10.08 26.76
CA ALA A 6 -20.24 -10.18 27.87
C ALA A 6 -19.17 -9.05 27.98
N GLU A 7 -19.28 -7.96 27.22
CA GLU A 7 -18.33 -6.83 27.29
C GLU A 7 -19.02 -5.54 27.75
N SER A 8 -19.22 -5.38 29.06
CA SER A 8 -19.47 -4.07 29.66
C SER A 8 -19.33 -4.08 31.18
N GLU A 9 -18.10 -4.01 31.68
CA GLU A 9 -17.83 -3.36 32.98
C GLU A 9 -16.48 -2.62 32.89
N PRO A 10 -16.49 -1.27 32.88
CA PRO A 10 -15.26 -0.52 33.10
C PRO A 10 -14.85 -0.62 34.57
N LEU A 11 -13.63 -1.09 34.81
CA LEU A 11 -13.01 -1.18 36.13
C LEU A 11 -12.77 0.22 36.71
N LEU A 12 -13.74 0.76 37.44
CA LEU A 12 -13.53 1.87 38.36
C LEU A 12 -12.79 1.36 39.61
N GLY A 13 -11.61 1.92 39.87
CA GLY A 13 -10.77 1.56 41.01
C GLY A 13 -11.50 1.73 42.34
N ARG A 14 -11.53 0.64 43.12
CA ARG A 14 -12.08 0.57 44.47
C ARG A 14 -11.11 1.24 45.45
N ALA A 15 -11.36 2.48 45.83
CA ALA A 15 -10.64 3.14 46.93
C ALA A 15 -11.11 2.56 48.28
N ARG A 16 -10.18 2.05 49.08
CA ARG A 16 -10.38 1.60 50.47
C ARG A 16 -10.66 2.80 51.37
N GLY A 17 -11.72 2.71 52.19
CA GLY A 17 -12.04 3.68 53.25
C GLY A 17 -11.65 3.19 54.66
N GLY A 18 -11.67 4.16 55.59
CA GLY A 18 -11.51 4.04 57.06
C GLY A 18 -10.37 4.95 57.57
N SER A 19 -10.47 5.79 58.61
CA SER A 19 -11.46 6.14 59.65
C SER A 19 -11.11 7.57 60.14
N GLY A 20 -12.02 8.52 60.40
CA GLY A 20 -12.86 8.61 61.60
C GLY A 20 -12.18 9.41 62.74
N HIS A 21 -12.59 10.68 62.98
CA HIS A 21 -12.65 11.33 64.30
C HIS A 21 -13.37 12.70 64.24
N ASP A 22 -14.41 12.84 65.07
CA ASP A 22 -15.25 14.03 65.29
C ASP A 22 -14.70 14.98 66.37
N TRP A 23 -15.02 16.29 66.24
CA TRP A 23 -15.57 17.26 67.23
C TRP A 23 -15.21 18.75 66.94
N PRO A 24 -15.96 19.77 67.44
CA PRO A 24 -16.58 20.77 66.56
C PRO A 24 -16.28 22.26 66.85
N ALA A 25 -16.86 23.11 65.99
CA ALA A 25 -17.32 24.51 66.18
C ALA A 25 -16.31 25.67 66.23
N GLY A 26 -16.47 26.62 65.28
CA GLY A 26 -15.80 27.92 65.28
C GLY A 26 -16.15 28.80 64.06
N SER A 27 -17.12 29.69 64.26
CA SER A 27 -17.55 30.88 63.50
C SER A 27 -16.75 31.40 62.29
N ALA A 28 -17.50 31.65 61.21
CA ALA A 28 -17.41 32.69 60.18
C ALA A 28 -16.09 33.46 59.95
N ALA A 29 -15.53 33.30 58.76
CA ALA A 29 -14.89 34.39 58.01
C ALA A 29 -14.98 34.11 56.50
N CYS A 30 -15.50 35.09 55.76
CA CYS A 30 -15.53 35.11 54.31
C CYS A 30 -14.07 35.06 53.79
N GLY A 31 -13.70 33.96 53.15
CA GLY A 31 -12.35 33.72 52.65
C GLY A 31 -12.45 32.92 51.36
N SER A 32 -11.79 33.46 50.33
CA SER A 32 -11.60 32.88 49.01
C SER A 32 -11.62 31.35 48.99
N VAL A 33 -12.45 30.81 48.08
CA VAL A 33 -12.40 29.40 47.66
C VAL A 33 -11.01 29.14 47.08
N ARG A 34 -10.06 28.79 47.96
CA ARG A 34 -8.83 28.09 47.58
C ARG A 34 -9.30 26.71 47.13
N GLY A 35 -9.43 26.54 45.81
CA GLY A 35 -9.66 25.24 45.21
C GLY A 35 -8.64 24.25 45.76
N ASP A 36 -9.14 23.15 46.30
CA ASP A 36 -8.33 22.07 46.84
C ASP A 36 -7.35 21.60 45.76
N PRO A 37 -6.02 21.54 45.98
CA PRO A 37 -5.06 21.15 44.94
C PRO A 37 -5.38 19.77 44.33
N GLY A 38 -5.97 18.88 45.14
CA GLY A 38 -6.47 17.59 44.71
C GLY A 38 -7.66 17.67 43.74
N ALA A 39 -8.54 18.67 43.91
CA ALA A 39 -9.64 18.90 42.99
C ALA A 39 -9.10 19.29 41.61
N VAL A 40 -8.23 20.30 41.52
CA VAL A 40 -7.62 20.78 40.26
C VAL A 40 -6.96 19.64 39.48
N SER A 41 -6.19 18.78 40.16
CA SER A 41 -5.56 17.61 39.54
C SER A 41 -6.55 16.57 39.01
N ARG A 42 -7.75 16.47 39.61
CA ARG A 42 -8.80 15.56 39.18
C ARG A 42 -9.55 16.10 37.96
N TRP A 43 -9.74 17.41 37.88
CA TRP A 43 -10.31 18.09 36.71
C TRP A 43 -9.42 17.89 35.48
N ASP A 44 -8.11 18.13 35.62
CA ASP A 44 -7.15 17.92 34.52
C ASP A 44 -7.12 16.47 34.02
N LEU A 45 -7.22 15.49 34.94
CA LEU A 45 -7.30 14.08 34.59
C LEU A 45 -8.57 13.74 33.79
N CYS A 46 -9.73 14.28 34.18
CA CYS A 46 -10.99 14.08 33.45
C CYS A 46 -10.93 14.67 32.04
N PHE A 47 -10.32 15.85 31.88
CA PHE A 47 -10.10 16.44 30.56
C PHE A 47 -9.19 15.58 29.67
N ASP A 48 -8.10 15.05 30.22
CA ASP A 48 -7.20 14.17 29.47
C ASP A 48 -7.87 12.84 29.08
N GLN A 49 -8.71 12.28 29.96
CA GLN A 49 -9.53 11.10 29.65
C GLN A 49 -10.52 11.38 28.51
N ALA A 50 -11.22 12.51 28.56
CA ALA A 50 -12.13 12.92 27.50
C ALA A 50 -11.39 13.15 26.17
N THR A 51 -10.20 13.75 26.18
CA THR A 51 -9.37 13.91 24.98
C THR A 51 -9.06 12.56 24.33
N VAL A 52 -8.61 11.57 25.11
CA VAL A 52 -8.25 10.24 24.58
C VAL A 52 -9.48 9.52 24.01
N PHE A 53 -10.64 9.59 24.66
CA PHE A 53 -11.87 9.00 24.13
C PHE A 53 -12.33 9.62 22.82
N ILE A 54 -12.19 10.95 22.68
CA ILE A 54 -12.53 11.65 21.44
C ILE A 54 -11.56 11.25 20.32
N GLU A 55 -10.26 11.22 20.60
CA GLU A 55 -9.24 10.76 19.64
C GLU A 55 -9.52 9.31 19.18
N ASP A 56 -9.90 8.43 20.11
CA ASP A 56 -10.26 7.04 19.80
C ASP A 56 -11.56 6.92 19.01
N ALA A 57 -12.55 7.77 19.28
CA ALA A 57 -13.81 7.81 18.53
C ALA A 57 -13.57 8.24 17.08
N ILE A 58 -12.74 9.26 16.86
CA ILE A 58 -12.36 9.75 15.52
C ILE A 58 -11.61 8.67 14.74
N GLN A 59 -10.72 7.95 15.41
CA GLN A 59 -9.84 6.94 14.79
C GLN A 59 -10.41 5.50 14.85
N TYR A 60 -11.67 5.34 15.24
CA TYR A 60 -12.39 4.04 15.33
C TYR A 60 -11.72 2.97 16.21
N ARG A 61 -11.02 3.39 17.27
CA ARG A 61 -10.31 2.51 18.21
C ARG A 61 -11.25 1.99 19.30
N SER A 62 -10.86 0.91 19.98
CA SER A 62 -11.62 0.31 21.07
C SER A 62 -11.12 0.78 22.43
N ILE A 63 -12.03 1.02 23.37
CA ILE A 63 -11.74 1.48 24.73
C ILE A 63 -11.40 0.29 25.63
N ASN A 64 -10.18 -0.23 25.51
CA ASN A 64 -9.69 -1.37 26.31
C ASN A 64 -8.31 -1.09 26.93
N HIS A 65 -7.98 0.18 27.18
CA HIS A 65 -6.67 0.61 27.69
C HIS A 65 -6.77 1.17 29.12
N ARG A 66 -5.65 1.15 29.86
CA ARG A 66 -5.55 1.74 31.20
C ARG A 66 -5.66 3.27 31.16
N MET A 67 -6.31 3.86 32.16
CA MET A 67 -6.66 5.29 32.22
C MET A 67 -5.85 6.11 33.23
N ASP A 68 -4.68 5.61 33.65
CA ASP A 68 -3.78 6.35 34.55
C ASP A 68 -3.11 7.52 33.80
N ALA A 69 -2.76 8.61 34.50
CA ALA A 69 -2.14 9.79 33.89
C ALA A 69 -0.89 9.46 33.02
N ARG A 70 0.02 8.61 33.53
CA ARG A 70 1.21 8.16 32.79
C ARG A 70 0.84 7.26 31.60
N SER A 71 -0.17 6.42 31.77
CA SER A 71 -0.64 5.49 30.73
C SER A 71 -1.27 6.25 29.56
N MET A 72 -2.02 7.31 29.82
CA MET A 72 -2.59 8.18 28.77
C MET A 72 -1.52 8.97 28.02
N TRP A 73 -0.52 9.51 28.71
CA TRP A 73 0.61 10.16 28.05
C TRP A 73 1.35 9.18 27.12
N LEU A 74 1.65 7.97 27.61
CA LEU A 74 2.30 6.92 26.81
C LEU A 74 1.42 6.48 25.63
N TYR A 75 0.11 6.37 25.82
CA TYR A 75 -0.86 6.03 24.78
C TYR A 75 -0.86 7.07 23.65
N ARG A 76 -0.92 8.37 23.98
CA ARG A 76 -0.88 9.45 23.00
C ARG A 76 0.47 9.53 22.28
N LEU A 77 1.58 9.28 22.99
CA LEU A 77 2.91 9.19 22.37
C LEU A 77 2.99 8.01 21.40
N TYR A 78 2.51 6.83 21.80
CA TYR A 78 2.51 5.62 20.97
C TYR A 78 1.67 5.80 19.69
N TYR A 79 0.48 6.41 19.80
CA TYR A 79 -0.40 6.69 18.66
C TYR A 79 -0.07 7.98 17.90
N SER A 80 1.02 8.67 18.24
CA SER A 80 1.48 9.82 17.47
C SER A 80 1.90 9.42 16.06
N ASN A 81 1.76 10.37 15.11
CA ASN A 81 2.13 10.15 13.71
C ASN A 81 3.59 9.69 13.57
N THR A 82 4.51 10.25 14.36
CA THR A 82 5.94 9.91 14.32
C THR A 82 6.19 8.47 14.75
N CYS A 83 5.61 8.02 15.87
CA CYS A 83 5.81 6.66 16.36
C CYS A 83 5.20 5.61 15.40
N GLN A 84 4.00 5.88 14.88
CA GLN A 84 3.34 5.00 13.91
C GLN A 84 4.09 4.97 12.56
N TRP A 85 4.68 6.09 12.14
CA TRP A 85 5.52 6.16 10.94
C TRP A 85 6.80 5.35 11.11
N ILE A 86 7.48 5.46 12.26
CA ILE A 86 8.67 4.65 12.57
C ILE A 86 8.33 3.16 12.52
N LEU A 87 7.24 2.73 13.16
CA LEU A 87 6.80 1.33 13.13
C LEU A 87 6.51 0.86 11.69
N SER A 88 5.84 1.70 10.90
CA SER A 88 5.53 1.38 9.50
C SER A 88 6.80 1.29 8.64
N PHE A 89 7.76 2.18 8.87
CA PHE A 89 9.07 2.15 8.22
C PHE A 89 9.88 0.91 8.60
N THR A 90 9.85 0.48 9.87
CA THR A 90 10.48 -0.77 10.31
C THR A 90 9.87 -2.00 9.62
N ILE A 91 8.53 -2.04 9.47
CA ILE A 91 7.85 -3.10 8.71
C ILE A 91 8.26 -3.08 7.24
N PHE A 92 8.36 -1.90 6.63
CA PHE A 92 8.88 -1.77 5.26
C PHE A 92 10.32 -2.30 5.16
N LEU A 93 11.20 -1.89 6.08
CA LEU A 93 12.61 -2.27 6.09
C LEU A 93 12.81 -3.79 6.22
N ILE A 94 12.10 -4.46 7.13
CA ILE A 94 12.25 -5.91 7.33
C ILE A 94 11.75 -6.72 6.12
N LEU A 95 10.72 -6.24 5.43
CA LEU A 95 10.22 -6.85 4.19
C LEU A 95 11.15 -6.57 3.00
N PHE A 96 11.72 -5.37 2.95
CA PHE A 96 12.69 -4.97 1.91
C PHE A 96 14.01 -5.73 2.01
N LEU A 97 14.42 -6.15 3.21
CA LEU A 97 15.64 -6.92 3.44
C LEU A 97 15.72 -8.20 2.58
N ALA A 98 14.58 -8.78 2.20
CA ALA A 98 14.50 -9.95 1.33
C ALA A 98 15.13 -9.75 -0.06
N PHE A 99 15.24 -8.51 -0.57
CA PHE A 99 15.90 -8.21 -1.85
C PHE A 99 17.44 -8.24 -1.76
N ILE A 100 17.98 -7.97 -0.56
CA ILE A 100 19.43 -7.86 -0.32
C ILE A 100 20.00 -9.16 0.25
N GLU A 101 19.21 -9.88 1.05
CA GLU A 101 19.59 -11.15 1.65
C GLU A 101 19.89 -12.25 0.64
N THR A 102 20.61 -13.29 1.06
CA THR A 102 20.89 -14.47 0.23
C THR A 102 19.62 -15.31 0.01
N PRO A 103 19.24 -15.64 -1.25
CA PRO A 103 19.86 -15.24 -2.52
C PRO A 103 19.51 -13.79 -2.91
N SER A 104 20.52 -12.97 -3.23
CA SER A 104 20.27 -11.56 -3.54
C SER A 104 19.64 -11.38 -4.93
N SER A 105 18.71 -10.42 -5.03
CA SER A 105 18.07 -10.07 -6.30
C SER A 105 18.81 -8.97 -7.06
N LEU A 106 20.01 -8.60 -6.61
CA LEU A 106 20.81 -7.51 -7.18
C LEU A 106 21.61 -7.99 -8.39
N THR A 107 20.89 -8.32 -9.46
CA THR A 107 21.47 -8.76 -10.74
C THR A 107 20.81 -8.02 -11.89
N SER A 108 21.57 -7.72 -12.95
CA SER A 108 21.02 -7.03 -14.12
C SER A 108 19.99 -7.86 -14.90
N THR A 109 20.08 -9.19 -14.83
CA THR A 109 19.15 -10.13 -15.48
C THR A 109 18.79 -11.26 -14.53
N ALA A 110 17.56 -11.76 -14.63
CA ALA A 110 17.11 -12.97 -13.94
C ALA A 110 17.33 -14.25 -14.76
N ASP A 111 17.77 -14.13 -16.03
CA ASP A 111 18.01 -15.28 -16.91
C ASP A 111 19.21 -16.08 -16.42
N VAL A 112 18.95 -17.32 -15.99
CA VAL A 112 19.94 -18.25 -15.45
C VAL A 112 21.11 -18.48 -16.43
N ARG A 113 20.89 -18.35 -17.75
CA ARG A 113 21.92 -18.58 -18.78
C ARG A 113 23.02 -17.52 -18.79
N TYR A 114 22.68 -16.27 -18.46
CA TYR A 114 23.59 -15.12 -18.59
C TYR A 114 23.72 -14.32 -17.28
N ARG A 115 23.22 -14.86 -16.17
CA ARG A 115 23.19 -14.18 -14.88
C ARG A 115 24.61 -14.02 -14.32
N SER A 116 25.02 -12.78 -14.09
CA SER A 116 26.21 -12.46 -13.31
C SER A 116 26.11 -13.06 -11.89
N PRO A 117 27.23 -13.41 -11.23
CA PRO A 117 27.17 -13.88 -9.86
C PRO A 117 26.45 -12.85 -8.96
N PRO A 118 25.50 -13.29 -8.12
CA PRO A 118 24.79 -12.39 -7.21
C PRO A 118 25.76 -11.77 -6.21
N TRP A 119 25.49 -10.53 -5.81
CA TRP A 119 26.27 -9.88 -4.74
C TRP A 119 25.85 -10.45 -3.39
N ASP A 120 26.78 -11.09 -2.68
CA ASP A 120 26.52 -11.65 -1.35
C ASP A 120 26.88 -10.63 -0.27
N PRO A 121 25.92 -10.22 0.59
CA PRO A 121 26.19 -9.28 1.66
C PRO A 121 27.08 -9.93 2.75
N PRO A 122 27.90 -9.14 3.46
CA PRO A 122 28.63 -9.63 4.62
C PRO A 122 27.65 -10.08 5.71
N CYS A 123 27.95 -11.22 6.35
CA CYS A 123 27.08 -11.92 7.29
C CYS A 123 26.46 -11.02 8.37
N GLY A 124 27.23 -10.09 8.94
CA GLY A 124 26.74 -9.22 10.02
C GLY A 124 25.79 -8.09 9.58
N LEU A 125 25.80 -7.68 8.32
CA LEU A 125 25.05 -6.49 7.88
C LEU A 125 23.54 -6.76 7.91
N THR A 126 23.08 -7.81 7.24
CA THR A 126 21.65 -8.14 7.19
C THR A 126 21.12 -8.54 8.55
N GLU A 127 21.87 -9.34 9.31
CA GLU A 127 21.48 -9.77 10.66
C GLU A 127 21.42 -8.61 11.66
N SER A 128 22.29 -7.59 11.53
CA SER A 128 22.24 -6.41 12.40
C SER A 128 21.02 -5.54 12.14
N ILE A 129 20.66 -5.33 10.86
CA ILE A 129 19.46 -4.59 10.47
C ILE A 129 18.21 -5.36 10.94
N GLU A 130 18.17 -6.67 10.75
CA GLU A 130 17.05 -7.51 11.22
C GLU A 130 16.93 -7.49 12.75
N GLY A 131 18.04 -7.63 13.47
CA GLY A 131 18.08 -7.52 14.93
C GLY A 131 17.54 -6.19 15.43
N LEU A 132 17.93 -5.07 14.80
CA LEU A 132 17.41 -3.74 15.12
C LEU A 132 15.88 -3.66 14.91
N CYS A 133 15.36 -4.22 13.81
CA CYS A 133 13.93 -4.26 13.55
C CYS A 133 13.18 -5.10 14.60
N LEU A 134 13.72 -6.27 14.97
CA LEU A 134 13.13 -7.13 16.00
C LEU A 134 13.10 -6.44 17.36
N LEU A 135 14.13 -5.66 17.72
CA LEU A 135 14.14 -4.86 18.95
C LEU A 135 13.01 -3.82 18.97
N VAL A 136 12.75 -3.15 17.84
CA VAL A 136 11.62 -2.22 17.72
C VAL A 136 10.28 -2.96 17.90
N PHE A 137 10.13 -4.18 17.37
CA PHE A 137 8.93 -4.98 17.59
C PHE A 137 8.78 -5.48 19.04
N VAL A 138 9.89 -5.80 19.72
CA VAL A 138 9.89 -6.10 21.16
C VAL A 138 9.38 -4.90 21.94
N ALA A 139 9.88 -3.69 21.64
CA ALA A 139 9.40 -2.46 22.26
C ALA A 139 7.90 -2.23 21.99
N ASP A 140 7.44 -2.41 20.75
CA ASP A 140 6.04 -2.28 20.35
C ASP A 140 5.12 -3.25 21.14
N VAL A 141 5.47 -4.53 21.23
CA VAL A 141 4.66 -5.49 22.02
C VAL A 141 4.68 -5.14 23.50
N SER A 142 5.83 -4.75 24.02
CA SER A 142 5.99 -4.38 25.44
C SER A 142 5.06 -3.22 25.81
N VAL A 143 5.06 -2.15 25.01
CA VAL A 143 4.15 -1.00 25.19
C VAL A 143 2.69 -1.42 25.07
N LYS A 144 2.32 -2.23 24.06
CA LYS A 144 0.95 -2.75 23.91
C LYS A 144 0.50 -3.60 25.10
N SER A 145 1.37 -4.48 25.60
CA SER A 145 1.08 -5.36 26.73
C SER A 145 0.83 -4.56 28.03
N TYR A 146 1.57 -3.47 28.22
CA TYR A 146 1.39 -2.57 29.35
C TYR A 146 0.08 -1.79 29.26
N LEU A 147 -0.20 -1.17 28.10
CA LEU A 147 -1.38 -0.32 27.86
C LEU A 147 -2.71 -1.09 27.91
N VAL A 148 -2.77 -2.28 27.30
CA VAL A 148 -4.00 -3.11 27.25
C VAL A 148 -4.23 -3.89 28.55
N GLY A 149 -3.15 -4.18 29.29
CA GLY A 149 -3.21 -5.00 30.50
C GLY A 149 -3.12 -6.50 30.23
N TRP A 150 -2.48 -7.22 31.15
CA TRP A 150 -2.07 -8.62 30.97
C TRP A 150 -3.24 -9.59 30.76
N ALA A 151 -4.32 -9.44 31.52
CA ALA A 151 -5.49 -10.32 31.42
C ALA A 151 -6.19 -10.21 30.06
N GLN A 152 -6.31 -8.98 29.53
CA GLN A 152 -6.93 -8.74 28.23
C GLN A 152 -5.98 -9.09 27.08
N PHE A 153 -4.67 -8.94 27.29
CA PHE A 153 -3.64 -9.35 26.35
C PHE A 153 -3.72 -10.85 26.02
N GLN A 154 -3.83 -11.72 27.03
CA GLN A 154 -3.93 -13.18 26.83
C GLN A 154 -5.21 -13.61 26.10
N LYS A 155 -6.31 -12.85 26.23
CA LYS A 155 -7.56 -13.12 25.52
C LYS A 155 -7.49 -12.78 24.03
N ASN A 156 -6.61 -11.87 23.63
CA ASN A 156 -6.52 -11.42 22.25
C ASN A 156 -5.56 -12.31 21.43
N LEU A 157 -6.12 -13.20 20.61
CA LEU A 157 -5.34 -14.13 19.78
C LEU A 157 -4.31 -13.44 18.88
N TRP A 158 -4.58 -12.21 18.40
CA TRP A 158 -3.64 -11.48 17.55
C TRP A 158 -2.40 -11.01 18.32
N LEU A 159 -2.56 -10.62 19.59
CA LEU A 159 -1.44 -10.21 20.44
C LEU A 159 -0.64 -11.43 20.91
N LEU A 160 -1.32 -12.54 21.23
CA LEU A 160 -0.68 -13.80 21.55
C LEU A 160 0.14 -14.34 20.37
N ALA A 161 -0.45 -14.38 19.17
CA ALA A 161 0.26 -14.80 17.96
C ALA A 161 1.47 -13.91 17.66
N TYR A 162 1.37 -12.60 17.92
CA TYR A 162 2.48 -11.67 17.76
C TYR A 162 3.64 -11.96 18.72
N MET A 163 3.35 -12.28 19.99
CA MET A 163 4.37 -12.74 20.93
C MET A 163 5.04 -14.04 20.46
N VAL A 164 4.25 -15.02 20.03
CA VAL A 164 4.79 -16.31 19.55
C VAL A 164 5.69 -16.13 18.35
N VAL A 165 5.23 -15.38 17.33
CA VAL A 165 6.02 -15.06 16.13
C VAL A 165 7.31 -14.34 16.49
N LEU A 166 7.26 -13.37 17.41
CA LEU A 166 8.44 -12.61 17.81
C LEU A 166 9.46 -13.48 18.55
N VAL A 167 9.01 -14.37 19.44
CA VAL A 167 9.89 -15.32 20.14
C VAL A 167 10.55 -16.29 19.15
N VAL A 168 9.78 -16.86 18.21
CA VAL A 168 10.32 -17.76 17.18
C VAL A 168 11.35 -17.03 16.31
N SER A 169 11.06 -15.80 15.88
CA SER A 169 11.98 -15.00 15.08
C SER A 169 13.26 -14.61 15.84
N LEU A 170 13.18 -14.31 17.14
CA LEU A 170 14.34 -14.02 17.98
C LEU A 170 15.21 -15.27 18.19
N MET A 171 14.60 -16.44 18.42
CA MET A 171 15.33 -17.69 18.54
C MET A 171 16.06 -18.05 17.23
N ASP A 172 15.38 -17.94 16.09
CA ASP A 172 15.94 -18.17 14.75
C ASP A 172 17.09 -17.19 14.45
N TRP A 173 16.96 -15.91 14.85
CA TRP A 173 18.03 -14.91 14.73
C TRP A 173 19.27 -15.26 15.58
N ILE A 174 19.08 -15.71 16.83
CA ILE A 174 20.19 -16.16 17.70
C ILE A 174 20.89 -17.39 17.10
N VAL A 175 20.12 -18.35 16.57
CA VAL A 175 20.64 -19.56 15.92
C VAL A 175 21.46 -19.21 14.68
N SER A 176 20.92 -18.36 13.80
CA SER A 176 21.63 -17.85 12.62
C SER A 176 22.95 -17.15 12.98
N LEU A 177 22.97 -16.35 14.05
CA LEU A 177 24.18 -15.69 14.52
C LEU A 177 25.21 -16.69 15.08
N GLY A 178 24.74 -17.70 15.84
CA GLY A 178 25.57 -18.77 16.38
C GLY A 178 26.19 -19.67 15.29
N LEU A 179 25.51 -19.83 14.16
CA LEU A 179 25.98 -20.60 12.99
C LEU A 179 26.75 -19.76 11.96
N VAL A 180 27.14 -18.53 12.31
CA VAL A 180 27.88 -17.62 11.40
C VAL A 180 27.17 -17.48 10.05
N CYS A 181 25.83 -17.34 10.09
CA CYS A 181 24.97 -17.16 8.92
C CYS A 181 24.95 -18.31 7.89
N GLN A 182 25.49 -19.49 8.21
CA GLN A 182 25.51 -20.66 7.33
C GLN A 182 24.24 -21.53 7.41
N GLU A 183 23.14 -20.97 7.89
CA GLU A 183 21.85 -21.67 7.97
C GLU A 183 21.16 -21.73 6.60
N PRO A 184 20.82 -22.92 6.08
CA PRO A 184 20.22 -23.07 4.75
C PRO A 184 18.76 -22.61 4.68
N LEU A 185 18.02 -22.68 5.79
CA LEU A 185 16.59 -22.37 5.87
C LEU A 185 16.31 -21.42 7.02
N ARG A 186 15.99 -20.17 6.71
CA ARG A 186 15.68 -19.14 7.71
C ARG A 186 14.16 -19.03 7.89
N ILE A 187 13.62 -19.64 8.96
CA ILE A 187 12.17 -19.73 9.19
C ILE A 187 11.57 -18.33 9.42
N ARG A 188 12.32 -17.42 10.06
CA ARG A 188 11.86 -16.06 10.34
C ARG A 188 11.38 -15.29 9.12
N ARG A 189 11.95 -15.55 7.94
CA ARG A 189 11.56 -14.89 6.67
C ARG A 189 10.08 -15.10 6.34
N LEU A 190 9.57 -16.31 6.55
CA LEU A 190 8.16 -16.64 6.30
C LEU A 190 7.22 -15.92 7.27
N LEU A 191 7.71 -15.57 8.46
CA LEU A 191 6.93 -14.91 9.49
C LEU A 191 6.86 -13.39 9.32
N ARG A 192 7.77 -12.75 8.57
CA ARG A 192 7.81 -11.28 8.41
C ARG A 192 6.49 -10.65 7.92
N PRO A 193 5.75 -11.22 6.95
CA PRO A 193 4.46 -10.68 6.55
C PRO A 193 3.44 -10.59 7.69
N PHE A 194 3.62 -11.39 8.75
CA PHE A 194 2.77 -11.31 9.95
C PHE A 194 2.87 -9.96 10.64
N PHE A 195 4.03 -9.29 10.66
CA PHE A 195 4.17 -7.96 11.26
C PHE A 195 3.31 -6.91 10.55
N LEU A 196 3.21 -6.99 9.23
CA LEU A 196 2.32 -6.15 8.43
C LEU A 196 0.84 -6.47 8.72
N MET A 197 0.48 -7.75 8.73
CA MET A 197 -0.88 -8.20 9.05
C MET A 197 -1.31 -7.79 10.47
N GLN A 198 -0.38 -7.81 11.42
CA GLN A 198 -0.63 -7.47 12.81
C GLN A 198 -0.81 -5.96 13.02
N ASN A 199 -0.14 -5.11 12.25
CA ASN A 199 -0.30 -3.67 12.37
C ASN A 199 -1.58 -3.17 11.67
N SER A 200 -1.89 -3.73 10.49
CA SER A 200 -3.02 -3.26 9.69
C SER A 200 -4.37 -3.80 10.19
N SER A 201 -5.21 -2.90 10.70
CA SER A 201 -6.58 -3.23 11.12
C SER A 201 -7.47 -3.68 9.95
N MET A 202 -7.23 -3.13 8.75
CA MET A 202 -7.95 -3.49 7.54
C MET A 202 -7.59 -4.91 7.06
N MET A 203 -6.32 -5.29 7.12
CA MET A 203 -5.89 -6.65 6.77
C MET A 203 -6.48 -7.70 7.72
N LYS A 204 -6.53 -7.40 9.03
CA LYS A 204 -7.23 -8.30 9.99
C LYS A 204 -8.70 -8.46 9.64
N LYS A 205 -9.36 -7.37 9.24
CA LYS A 205 -10.77 -7.40 8.82
C LYS A 205 -10.94 -8.21 7.53
N THR A 206 -10.08 -8.05 6.53
CA THR A 206 -10.17 -8.80 5.27
C THR A 206 -9.86 -10.29 5.47
N LEU A 207 -8.84 -10.65 6.25
CA LEU A 207 -8.54 -12.05 6.58
C LEU A 207 -9.68 -12.71 7.36
N LYS A 208 -10.27 -11.98 8.32
CA LYS A 208 -11.46 -12.47 9.04
C LYS A 208 -12.66 -12.63 8.11
N CYS A 209 -12.83 -11.75 7.12
CA CYS A 209 -13.84 -11.87 6.08
C CYS A 209 -13.64 -13.14 5.26
N ILE A 210 -12.44 -13.34 4.71
CA ILE A 210 -12.08 -14.51 3.89
C ILE A 210 -12.30 -15.79 4.69
N ARG A 211 -11.81 -15.84 5.94
CA ARG A 211 -12.03 -16.99 6.81
C ARG A 211 -13.52 -17.25 7.07
N SER A 212 -14.33 -16.20 7.21
CA SER A 212 -15.75 -16.32 7.44
C SER A 212 -16.53 -16.77 6.20
N SER A 213 -16.03 -16.49 4.99
CA SER A 213 -16.67 -16.90 3.73
C SER A 213 -16.26 -18.30 3.28
N LEU A 214 -15.14 -18.84 3.77
CA LEU A 214 -14.65 -20.20 3.42
C LEU A 214 -15.71 -21.31 3.56
N PRO A 215 -16.54 -21.38 4.62
CA PRO A 215 -17.53 -22.44 4.77
C PRO A 215 -18.58 -22.47 3.65
N GLU A 216 -19.01 -21.30 3.17
CA GLU A 216 -19.98 -21.22 2.08
C GLU A 216 -19.34 -21.48 0.72
N MET A 217 -18.09 -21.08 0.54
CA MET A 217 -17.32 -21.43 -0.67
C MET A 217 -17.05 -22.94 -0.75
N ALA A 218 -16.97 -23.64 0.39
CA ALA A 218 -16.66 -25.06 0.44
C ALA A 218 -17.68 -25.93 -0.32
N SER A 219 -18.97 -25.57 -0.34
CA SER A 219 -19.98 -26.34 -1.07
C SER A 219 -19.81 -26.25 -2.59
N VAL A 220 -19.46 -25.07 -3.11
CA VAL A 220 -19.18 -24.90 -4.55
C VAL A 220 -17.82 -25.46 -4.94
N MET A 221 -16.81 -25.34 -4.07
CA MET A 221 -15.53 -26.03 -4.27
C MET A 221 -15.70 -27.54 -4.30
N LEU A 222 -16.57 -28.11 -3.47
CA LEU A 222 -16.91 -29.53 -3.51
C LEU A 222 -17.61 -29.89 -4.83
N LEU A 223 -18.57 -29.09 -5.28
CA LEU A 223 -19.22 -29.30 -6.57
C LEU A 223 -18.24 -29.23 -7.75
N LEU A 224 -17.29 -28.29 -7.69
CA LEU A 224 -16.23 -28.15 -8.68
C LEU A 224 -15.25 -29.34 -8.67
N ALA A 225 -14.87 -29.81 -7.48
CA ALA A 225 -14.05 -31.01 -7.34
C ALA A 225 -14.76 -32.26 -7.88
N LEU A 226 -16.06 -32.40 -7.62
CA LEU A 226 -16.88 -33.49 -8.18
C LEU A 226 -16.96 -33.39 -9.70
N HIS A 227 -17.19 -32.20 -10.26
CA HIS A 227 -17.17 -31.96 -11.70
C HIS A 227 -15.84 -32.39 -12.31
N LEU A 228 -14.71 -31.99 -11.72
CA LEU A 228 -13.38 -32.43 -12.16
C LEU A 228 -13.24 -33.95 -12.10
N CYS A 229 -13.53 -34.59 -10.96
CA CYS A 229 -13.37 -36.04 -10.80
C CYS A 229 -14.24 -36.85 -11.79
N VAL A 230 -15.50 -36.47 -11.98
CA VAL A 230 -16.42 -37.17 -12.89
C VAL A 230 -15.93 -37.06 -14.34
N PHE A 231 -15.57 -35.85 -14.78
CA PHE A 231 -15.07 -35.65 -16.14
C PHE A 231 -13.68 -36.26 -16.34
N THR A 232 -12.84 -36.35 -15.31
CA THR A 232 -11.56 -37.08 -15.39
C THR A 232 -11.81 -38.56 -15.62
N MET A 233 -12.71 -39.19 -14.86
CA MET A 233 -13.05 -40.60 -15.05
C MET A 233 -13.67 -40.86 -16.42
N PHE A 234 -14.60 -40.00 -16.85
CA PHE A 234 -15.23 -40.11 -18.17
C PHE A 234 -14.22 -39.89 -19.31
N GLY A 235 -13.34 -38.89 -19.18
CA GLY A 235 -12.30 -38.58 -20.15
C GLY A 235 -11.28 -39.71 -20.30
N MET A 236 -10.86 -40.32 -19.19
CA MET A 236 -10.00 -41.51 -19.26
C MET A 236 -10.72 -42.64 -20.00
N LEU A 237 -11.95 -43.01 -19.62
CA LEU A 237 -12.68 -44.09 -20.30
C LEU A 237 -12.88 -43.82 -21.81
N LEU A 238 -13.18 -42.57 -22.19
CA LEU A 238 -13.44 -42.19 -23.57
C LEU A 238 -12.18 -42.13 -24.43
N PHE A 239 -11.04 -41.70 -23.86
CA PHE A 239 -9.82 -41.43 -24.61
C PHE A 239 -8.71 -42.48 -24.43
N THR A 240 -8.79 -43.37 -23.44
CA THR A 240 -7.82 -44.48 -23.25
C THR A 240 -8.33 -45.83 -23.77
N GLY A 241 -9.61 -45.94 -24.16
CA GLY A 241 -10.29 -47.21 -24.43
C GLY A 241 -10.05 -47.85 -25.81
N GLU A 242 -9.38 -47.18 -26.76
CA GLU A 242 -9.14 -47.73 -28.11
C GLU A 242 -7.77 -48.42 -28.21
N LYS A 243 -7.77 -49.65 -28.73
CA LYS A 243 -6.55 -50.43 -28.98
C LYS A 243 -5.64 -49.69 -29.98
N GLN A 244 -4.38 -49.67 -29.58
CA GLN A 244 -3.21 -49.05 -30.18
C GLN A 244 -3.03 -49.44 -31.65
N ASP A 245 -3.41 -48.55 -32.58
CA ASP A 245 -3.05 -48.65 -33.99
C ASP A 245 -2.31 -47.38 -34.42
N HIS A 246 -1.04 -47.59 -34.79
CA HIS A 246 -0.06 -46.69 -35.42
C HIS A 246 -0.12 -45.16 -35.16
N GLY A 247 0.86 -44.66 -34.40
CA GLY A 247 1.46 -43.31 -34.53
C GLY A 247 0.69 -42.13 -33.93
N GLN A 248 -0.53 -41.89 -34.41
CA GLN A 248 -1.32 -40.67 -34.10
C GLN A 248 -2.00 -40.73 -32.72
N ASP A 249 -2.12 -41.92 -32.13
CA ASP A 249 -2.80 -42.15 -30.84
C ASP A 249 -1.95 -41.77 -29.63
N ARG A 250 -0.64 -41.59 -29.83
CA ARG A 250 0.31 -41.30 -28.76
C ARG A 250 0.10 -39.90 -28.16
N GLU A 251 -0.39 -38.95 -28.95
CA GLU A 251 -0.66 -37.57 -28.52
C GLU A 251 -1.85 -37.47 -27.56
N ARG A 252 -2.89 -38.31 -27.72
CA ARG A 252 -4.05 -38.36 -26.80
C ARG A 252 -3.68 -38.89 -25.42
N LEU A 253 -2.78 -39.88 -25.39
CA LEU A 253 -2.22 -40.45 -24.17
C LEU A 253 -1.32 -39.46 -23.41
N ILE A 254 -0.92 -38.33 -24.01
CA ILE A 254 -0.18 -37.29 -23.27
C ILE A 254 -1.06 -36.67 -22.17
N TYR A 255 -2.35 -36.49 -22.45
CA TYR A 255 -3.26 -35.79 -21.54
C TYR A 255 -4.09 -36.73 -20.65
N PHE A 256 -4.55 -37.87 -21.16
CA PHE A 256 -5.54 -38.73 -20.47
C PHE A 256 -5.02 -40.11 -20.05
N ARG A 257 -3.71 -40.34 -20.01
CA ARG A 257 -3.14 -41.68 -19.72
C ARG A 257 -3.39 -42.17 -18.30
N ASN A 258 -3.05 -41.37 -17.29
CA ASN A 258 -3.26 -41.72 -15.88
C ASN A 258 -4.14 -40.70 -15.17
N LEU A 259 -4.75 -41.10 -14.04
CA LEU A 259 -5.61 -40.25 -13.22
C LEU A 259 -5.00 -38.86 -12.89
N PRO A 260 -3.75 -38.73 -12.37
CA PRO A 260 -3.19 -37.41 -12.04
C PRO A 260 -2.92 -36.54 -13.28
N GLU A 261 -2.51 -37.14 -14.40
CA GLU A 261 -2.26 -36.43 -15.67
C GLU A 261 -3.58 -35.92 -16.27
N ALA A 262 -4.62 -36.78 -16.27
CA ALA A 262 -5.96 -36.43 -16.74
C ALA A 262 -6.62 -35.37 -15.84
N LEU A 263 -6.47 -35.49 -14.52
CA LEU A 263 -6.96 -34.49 -13.57
C LEU A 263 -6.26 -33.14 -13.75
N THR A 264 -4.93 -33.15 -13.94
CA THR A 264 -4.15 -31.92 -14.18
C THR A 264 -4.55 -31.29 -15.51
N SER A 265 -4.68 -32.09 -16.57
CA SER A 265 -5.08 -31.61 -17.90
C SER A 265 -6.45 -30.94 -17.89
N LEU A 266 -7.42 -31.52 -17.16
CA LEU A 266 -8.75 -30.93 -16.99
C LEU A 266 -8.77 -29.76 -16.01
N LEU A 267 -7.91 -29.75 -14.98
CA LEU A 267 -7.76 -28.60 -14.08
C LEU A 267 -7.18 -27.38 -14.82
N VAL A 268 -6.21 -27.58 -15.71
CA VAL A 268 -5.67 -26.53 -16.59
C VAL A 268 -6.70 -26.10 -17.64
N LEU A 269 -7.53 -27.04 -18.13
CA LEU A 269 -8.64 -26.72 -19.03
C LEU A 269 -9.76 -25.96 -18.32
N LEU A 270 -9.98 -26.17 -17.02
CA LEU A 270 -10.97 -25.42 -16.24
C LEU A 270 -10.64 -23.91 -16.24
N THR A 271 -9.35 -23.56 -16.31
CA THR A 271 -8.88 -22.17 -16.51
C THR A 271 -8.68 -21.81 -17.98
N THR A 272 -9.05 -22.68 -18.91
CA THR A 272 -8.93 -22.53 -20.37
C THR A 272 -7.50 -22.33 -20.90
N ALA A 273 -6.48 -22.67 -20.12
CA ALA A 273 -5.08 -22.34 -20.42
C ALA A 273 -4.46 -23.24 -21.52
N ASN A 274 -4.99 -24.45 -21.71
CA ASN A 274 -4.55 -25.42 -22.72
C ASN A 274 -5.61 -25.68 -23.80
N ASN A 275 -6.56 -24.76 -24.00
CA ASN A 275 -7.50 -24.81 -25.12
C ASN A 275 -6.90 -24.06 -26.32
N PRO A 276 -6.81 -24.64 -27.54
CA PRO A 276 -7.42 -25.90 -27.99
C PRO A 276 -6.56 -27.17 -27.84
N ASP A 277 -5.30 -27.05 -27.41
CA ASP A 277 -4.28 -28.11 -27.44
C ASP A 277 -4.70 -29.45 -26.81
N VAL A 278 -5.42 -29.42 -25.68
CA VAL A 278 -5.91 -30.64 -25.00
C VAL A 278 -7.00 -31.37 -25.80
N MET A 279 -7.75 -30.65 -26.64
CA MET A 279 -8.85 -31.18 -27.44
C MET A 279 -8.39 -31.62 -28.83
N THR A 280 -7.36 -30.99 -29.41
CA THR A 280 -6.93 -31.20 -30.80
C THR A 280 -6.70 -32.67 -31.17
N PRO A 281 -6.00 -33.50 -30.36
CA PRO A 281 -5.78 -34.91 -30.70
C PRO A 281 -7.06 -35.76 -30.70
N ALA A 282 -8.05 -35.42 -29.87
CA ALA A 282 -9.34 -36.08 -29.87
C ALA A 282 -10.22 -35.59 -31.03
N TYR A 283 -10.24 -34.27 -31.27
CA TYR A 283 -11.04 -33.64 -32.31
C TYR A 283 -10.65 -34.08 -33.73
N SER A 284 -9.36 -34.25 -34.00
CA SER A 284 -8.86 -34.72 -35.30
C SER A 284 -9.32 -36.13 -35.64
N ARG A 285 -9.54 -36.98 -34.64
CA ARG A 285 -10.10 -38.34 -34.78
C ARG A 285 -11.59 -38.32 -35.05
N ASN A 286 -12.35 -37.60 -34.23
CA ASN A 286 -13.78 -37.43 -34.43
C ASN A 286 -14.22 -36.07 -33.91
N ARG A 287 -14.86 -35.29 -34.79
CA ARG A 287 -15.39 -33.95 -34.46
C ARG A 287 -16.38 -33.99 -33.29
N ALA A 288 -17.06 -35.12 -33.07
CA ALA A 288 -17.98 -35.31 -31.96
C ALA A 288 -17.32 -35.20 -30.58
N TYR A 289 -16.02 -35.51 -30.45
CA TYR A 289 -15.30 -35.39 -29.18
C TYR A 289 -15.19 -33.93 -28.69
N ALA A 290 -15.37 -32.93 -29.56
CA ALA A 290 -15.45 -31.53 -29.13
C ALA A 290 -16.59 -31.29 -28.13
N ILE A 291 -17.68 -32.05 -28.20
CA ILE A 291 -18.84 -31.90 -27.32
C ILE A 291 -18.42 -32.12 -25.86
N PHE A 292 -17.54 -33.09 -25.58
CA PHE A 292 -17.03 -33.35 -24.22
C PHE A 292 -16.35 -32.11 -23.64
N PHE A 293 -15.43 -31.49 -24.38
CA PHE A 293 -14.66 -30.33 -23.93
C PHE A 293 -15.53 -29.05 -23.85
N ILE A 294 -16.46 -28.86 -24.79
CA ILE A 294 -17.42 -27.75 -24.76
C ILE A 294 -18.31 -27.84 -23.52
N VAL A 295 -18.90 -29.01 -23.24
CA VAL A 295 -19.76 -29.22 -22.07
C VAL A 295 -18.96 -29.06 -20.78
N PHE A 296 -17.76 -29.62 -20.71
CA PHE A 296 -16.87 -29.46 -19.55
C PHE A 296 -16.59 -27.98 -19.25
N THR A 297 -16.26 -27.20 -20.27
CA THR A 297 -15.88 -25.78 -20.14
C THR A 297 -17.09 -24.91 -19.80
N LEU A 298 -18.25 -25.18 -20.43
CA LEU A 298 -19.50 -24.48 -20.16
C LEU A 298 -19.94 -24.69 -18.71
N ILE A 299 -19.95 -25.93 -18.21
CA ILE A 299 -20.32 -26.22 -16.83
C ILE A 299 -19.25 -25.70 -15.86
N GLY A 300 -17.98 -26.06 -16.07
CA GLY A 300 -16.89 -25.74 -15.13
C GLY A 300 -16.56 -24.24 -15.09
N SER A 301 -16.13 -23.69 -16.22
CA SER A 301 -15.66 -22.30 -16.29
C SER A 301 -16.82 -21.30 -16.26
N LEU A 302 -17.85 -21.49 -17.09
CA LEU A 302 -18.90 -20.46 -17.21
C LEU A 302 -19.94 -20.53 -16.08
N PHE A 303 -20.36 -21.71 -15.62
CA PHE A 303 -21.33 -21.80 -14.54
C PHE A 303 -20.65 -21.81 -13.16
N LEU A 304 -19.78 -22.78 -12.87
CA LEU A 304 -19.24 -22.96 -11.51
C LEU A 304 -18.30 -21.83 -11.07
N MET A 305 -17.39 -21.34 -11.93
CA MET A 305 -16.49 -20.24 -11.54
C MET A 305 -17.23 -18.89 -11.37
N ASN A 306 -18.23 -18.62 -12.23
CA ASN A 306 -19.05 -17.40 -12.07
C ASN A 306 -19.96 -17.48 -10.85
N LEU A 307 -20.51 -18.66 -10.54
CA LEU A 307 -21.27 -18.89 -9.31
C LEU A 307 -20.39 -18.69 -8.07
N LEU A 308 -19.16 -19.21 -8.08
CA LEU A 308 -18.18 -18.99 -7.02
C LEU A 308 -17.93 -17.49 -6.80
N THR A 309 -17.71 -16.74 -7.89
CA THR A 309 -17.50 -15.29 -7.84
C THR A 309 -18.69 -14.56 -7.23
N ALA A 310 -19.92 -14.95 -7.60
CA ALA A 310 -21.14 -14.36 -7.05
C ALA A 310 -21.29 -14.62 -5.53
N ILE A 311 -20.97 -15.83 -5.06
CA ILE A 311 -21.01 -16.17 -3.63
C ILE A 311 -19.96 -15.37 -2.86
N ILE A 312 -18.74 -15.28 -3.38
CA ILE A 312 -17.67 -14.46 -2.79
C ILE A 312 -18.12 -13.00 -2.64
N TYR A 313 -18.71 -12.43 -3.71
CA TYR A 313 -19.20 -11.06 -3.69
C TYR A 313 -20.28 -10.84 -2.64
N ASN A 314 -21.29 -11.72 -2.57
CA ASN A 314 -22.39 -11.57 -1.61
C ASN A 314 -21.89 -11.61 -0.15
N GLN A 315 -20.96 -12.53 0.13
CA GLN A 315 -20.36 -12.64 1.46
C GLN A 315 -19.47 -11.45 1.82
N PHE A 316 -18.65 -11.00 0.88
CA PHE A 316 -17.82 -9.82 1.07
C PHE A 316 -18.68 -8.57 1.33
N ARG A 317 -19.76 -8.37 0.57
CA ARG A 317 -20.71 -7.28 0.76
C ARG A 317 -21.38 -7.31 2.14
N GLY A 318 -21.86 -8.48 2.56
CA GLY A 318 -22.47 -8.66 3.90
C GLY A 318 -21.49 -8.34 5.03
N TYR A 319 -20.24 -8.79 4.89
CA TYR A 319 -19.19 -8.50 5.86
C TYR A 319 -18.78 -7.02 5.90
N LEU A 320 -18.63 -6.36 4.74
CA LEU A 320 -18.34 -4.93 4.66
C LEU A 320 -19.37 -4.10 5.43
N MET A 321 -20.67 -4.39 5.25
CA MET A 321 -21.73 -3.70 5.97
C MET A 321 -21.60 -3.88 7.49
N LYS A 322 -21.37 -5.11 7.96
CA LYS A 322 -21.15 -5.40 9.39
C LYS A 322 -19.90 -4.70 9.95
N SER A 323 -18.84 -4.61 9.15
CA SER A 323 -17.61 -3.89 9.50
C SER A 323 -17.85 -2.39 9.66
N PHE A 324 -18.60 -1.77 8.75
CA PHE A 324 -18.99 -0.35 8.87
C PHE A 324 -19.85 -0.10 10.12
N GLN A 325 -20.86 -0.94 10.37
CA GLN A 325 -21.69 -0.85 11.57
C GLN A 325 -20.86 -0.96 12.86
N THR A 326 -19.88 -1.87 12.90
CA THR A 326 -18.98 -2.04 14.05
C THR A 326 -18.10 -0.80 14.26
N SER A 327 -17.58 -0.20 13.18
CA SER A 327 -16.83 1.06 13.26
C SER A 327 -17.70 2.20 13.81
N LEU A 328 -18.92 2.38 13.28
CA LEU A 328 -19.85 3.40 13.77
C LEU A 328 -20.23 3.18 15.24
N PHE A 329 -20.44 1.94 15.65
CA PHE A 329 -20.73 1.59 17.05
C PHE A 329 -19.58 2.01 17.98
N ARG A 330 -18.33 1.72 17.60
CA ARG A 330 -17.14 2.13 18.39
C ARG A 330 -17.05 3.64 18.53
N ARG A 331 -17.30 4.38 17.45
CA ARG A 331 -17.31 5.85 17.48
C ARG A 331 -18.37 6.39 18.43
N ARG A 332 -19.61 5.87 18.36
CA ARG A 332 -20.70 6.26 19.26
C ARG A 332 -20.40 5.92 20.72
N LEU A 333 -19.79 4.76 20.98
CA LEU A 333 -19.37 4.37 22.32
C LEU A 333 -18.29 5.30 22.88
N GLY A 334 -17.28 5.65 22.09
CA GLY A 334 -16.24 6.62 22.46
C GLY A 334 -16.80 8.01 22.75
N ALA A 335 -17.69 8.51 21.88
CA ALA A 335 -18.38 9.79 22.10
C ALA A 335 -19.24 9.76 23.38
N ARG A 336 -19.96 8.65 23.64
CA ARG A 336 -20.76 8.50 24.85
C ARG A 336 -19.91 8.43 26.12
N ALA A 337 -18.79 7.71 26.08
CA ALA A 337 -17.85 7.64 27.20
C ALA A 337 -17.25 9.02 27.52
N ALA A 338 -16.87 9.79 26.49
CA ALA A 338 -16.42 11.18 26.66
C ALA A 338 -17.50 12.06 27.30
N TYR A 339 -18.76 11.94 26.84
CA TYR A 339 -19.89 12.68 27.43
C TYR A 339 -20.06 12.37 28.92
N GLU A 340 -20.02 11.10 29.32
CA GLU A 340 -20.24 10.70 30.72
C GLU A 340 -19.12 11.14 31.66
N VAL A 341 -17.87 11.23 31.18
CA VAL A 341 -16.77 11.79 31.98
C VAL A 341 -16.92 13.30 32.14
N LEU A 342 -17.31 14.01 31.07
CA LEU A 342 -17.50 15.46 31.11
C LEU A 342 -18.77 15.87 31.89
N SER A 343 -19.84 15.07 31.84
CA SER A 343 -21.09 15.40 32.56
C SER A 343 -20.95 15.25 34.07
N LYS A 344 -20.21 14.23 34.54
CA LYS A 344 -19.91 14.02 35.97
C LYS A 344 -19.02 15.12 36.55
N THR A 345 -18.27 15.78 35.68
CA THR A 345 -17.42 16.90 36.01
C THR A 345 -18.29 18.13 36.35
N ALA A 346 -19.42 18.32 35.65
CA ALA A 346 -20.38 19.40 35.94
C ALA A 346 -21.22 19.20 37.24
N GLU A 347 -21.41 17.96 37.71
CA GLU A 347 -22.17 17.66 38.94
C GLU A 347 -21.47 18.09 40.24
N GLY A 348 -20.16 18.41 40.20
CA GLY A 348 -19.39 18.85 41.36
C GLY A 348 -19.72 20.27 41.85
N GLU A 349 -20.45 21.07 41.06
CA GLU A 349 -20.89 22.42 41.41
C GLU A 349 -22.35 22.42 41.87
N ALA A 350 -22.58 22.26 43.19
CA ALA A 350 -23.72 22.69 44.03
C ALA A 350 -25.17 22.90 43.49
N HIS A 351 -25.56 22.45 42.29
CA HIS A 351 -26.91 22.57 41.73
C HIS A 351 -27.38 21.23 41.10
N PRO A 352 -28.35 20.53 41.72
CA PRO A 352 -28.61 19.12 41.44
C PRO A 352 -29.59 18.84 40.28
N GLN A 353 -29.69 19.67 39.23
CA GLN A 353 -30.85 19.55 38.31
C GLN A 353 -30.61 19.62 36.79
N ARG A 354 -29.38 19.69 36.27
CA ARG A 354 -29.17 19.60 34.83
C ARG A 354 -27.98 18.70 34.47
N VAL A 355 -28.30 17.51 33.97
CA VAL A 355 -27.32 16.57 33.39
C VAL A 355 -26.94 17.09 32.00
N GLY A 356 -25.71 17.54 31.83
CA GLY A 356 -25.22 18.01 30.54
C GLY A 356 -23.76 18.45 30.60
N VAL A 357 -23.18 18.69 29.43
CA VAL A 357 -21.78 19.14 29.30
C VAL A 357 -21.78 20.63 29.02
N LYS A 358 -20.96 21.40 29.76
CA LYS A 358 -20.76 22.82 29.46
C LYS A 358 -19.99 22.96 28.13
N PRO A 359 -20.44 23.84 27.20
CA PRO A 359 -19.73 24.07 25.94
C PRO A 359 -18.26 24.48 26.13
N GLN A 360 -17.97 25.26 27.18
CA GLN A 360 -16.62 25.73 27.50
C GLN A 360 -15.65 24.58 27.85
N ASP A 361 -16.12 23.61 28.63
CA ASP A 361 -15.34 22.42 28.99
C ASP A 361 -15.02 21.59 27.74
N PHE A 362 -15.99 21.44 26.84
CA PHE A 362 -15.78 20.74 25.58
C PHE A 362 -14.78 21.47 24.65
N LEU A 363 -14.81 22.80 24.60
CA LEU A 363 -13.85 23.59 23.82
C LEU A 363 -12.41 23.41 24.32
N GLN A 364 -12.20 23.33 25.65
CA GLN A 364 -10.88 23.04 26.22
C GLN A 364 -10.37 21.65 25.82
N VAL A 365 -11.24 20.63 25.85
CA VAL A 365 -10.89 19.29 25.38
C VAL A 365 -10.53 19.31 23.89
N LEU A 366 -11.37 19.95 23.08
CA LEU A 366 -11.18 20.05 21.63
C LEU A 366 -9.86 20.77 21.28
N GLN A 367 -9.41 21.70 22.11
CA GLN A 367 -8.12 22.35 21.95
C GLN A 367 -6.95 21.36 22.06
N LYS A 368 -7.05 20.37 22.96
CA LYS A 368 -6.03 19.33 23.18
C LYS A 368 -6.05 18.20 22.14
N VAL A 369 -7.17 17.98 21.47
CA VAL A 369 -7.34 16.89 20.47
C VAL A 369 -6.53 17.19 19.20
N GLN A 370 -5.83 16.17 18.69
CA GLN A 370 -5.13 16.21 17.40
C GLN A 370 -6.12 16.08 16.24
N LEU A 371 -6.53 17.20 15.65
CA LEU A 371 -7.43 17.30 14.51
C LEU A 371 -6.92 18.31 13.49
N ASP A 372 -7.31 18.13 12.23
CA ASP A 372 -7.09 19.14 11.19
C ASP A 372 -7.78 20.46 11.56
N SER A 373 -7.13 21.58 11.28
CA SER A 373 -7.55 22.91 11.75
C SER A 373 -8.94 23.29 11.22
N ALA A 374 -9.28 22.87 10.01
CA ALA A 374 -10.55 23.18 9.37
C ALA A 374 -11.74 22.49 10.08
N HIS A 375 -11.59 21.20 10.39
CA HIS A 375 -12.61 20.44 11.14
C HIS A 375 -12.76 20.98 12.57
N LYS A 376 -11.64 21.37 13.18
CA LYS A 376 -11.65 21.99 14.52
C LYS A 376 -12.44 23.30 14.52
N GLN A 377 -12.23 24.17 13.53
CA GLN A 377 -12.97 25.44 13.40
C GLN A 377 -14.47 25.22 13.19
N ALA A 378 -14.86 24.32 12.29
CA ALA A 378 -16.27 24.01 12.04
C ALA A 378 -17.00 23.50 13.30
N ILE A 379 -16.32 22.70 14.11
CA ILE A 379 -16.89 22.19 15.37
C ILE A 379 -16.96 23.29 16.42
N VAL A 380 -15.93 24.13 16.55
CA VAL A 380 -15.97 25.29 17.46
C VAL A 380 -17.14 26.20 17.12
N GLU A 381 -17.32 26.54 15.85
CA GLU A 381 -18.45 27.36 15.39
C GLU A 381 -19.79 26.69 15.70
N LYS A 382 -19.89 25.38 15.47
CA LYS A 382 -21.12 24.63 15.76
C LYS A 382 -21.41 24.57 17.26
N VAL A 383 -20.41 24.39 18.11
CA VAL A 383 -20.56 24.40 19.58
C VAL A 383 -20.96 25.79 20.06
N CYS A 384 -20.36 26.85 19.55
CA CYS A 384 -20.73 28.24 19.86
C CYS A 384 -22.19 28.56 19.46
N SER A 385 -22.72 27.92 18.41
CA SER A 385 -24.12 28.11 18.00
C SER A 385 -25.16 27.59 19.01
N TYR A 386 -24.77 26.70 19.94
CA TYR A 386 -25.64 26.22 21.02
C TYR A 386 -25.74 27.19 22.22
N GLY A 387 -24.94 28.27 22.24
CA GLY A 387 -24.92 29.22 23.36
C GLY A 387 -24.26 28.64 24.61
N ASP A 388 -24.63 29.17 25.79
CA ASP A 388 -24.16 28.70 27.10
C ASP A 388 -25.02 27.59 27.72
N ASP A 389 -26.02 27.08 26.97
CA ASP A 389 -26.87 25.99 27.43
C ASP A 389 -26.10 24.66 27.51
N LEU A 390 -26.50 23.84 28.48
CA LEU A 390 -25.89 22.52 28.70
C LEU A 390 -26.23 21.57 27.56
N LEU A 391 -25.20 20.97 26.97
CA LEU A 391 -25.36 20.01 25.88
C LEU A 391 -25.96 18.69 26.38
N SER A 392 -27.08 18.29 25.79
CA SER A 392 -27.65 16.96 26.01
C SER A 392 -26.81 15.87 25.32
N ALA A 393 -27.00 14.61 25.71
CA ALA A 393 -26.24 13.52 25.12
C ALA A 393 -26.48 13.32 23.61
N ASP A 394 -27.72 13.54 23.15
CA ASP A 394 -28.07 13.39 21.74
C ASP A 394 -27.50 14.54 20.90
N GLU A 395 -27.48 15.77 21.44
CA GLU A 395 -26.81 16.92 20.81
C GLU A 395 -25.30 16.70 20.75
N PHE A 396 -24.70 16.23 21.84
CA PHE A 396 -23.29 15.90 21.88
C PHE A 396 -22.91 14.83 20.84
N GLN A 397 -23.72 13.78 20.68
CA GLN A 397 -23.49 12.77 19.64
C GLN A 397 -23.64 13.34 18.23
N LYS A 398 -24.60 14.25 17.99
CA LYS A 398 -24.78 14.89 16.68
C LYS A 398 -23.59 15.74 16.28
N LEU A 399 -22.85 16.36 17.22
CA LEU A 399 -21.60 17.07 16.93
C LEU A 399 -20.58 16.17 16.23
N PHE A 400 -20.53 14.87 16.55
CA PHE A 400 -19.60 13.95 15.90
C PHE A 400 -19.95 13.63 14.44
N ASN A 401 -21.15 13.96 13.97
CA ASN A 401 -21.50 13.84 12.55
C ASN A 401 -20.81 14.93 11.70
N GLU A 402 -20.37 16.03 12.32
CA GLU A 402 -19.59 17.06 11.62
C GLU A 402 -18.21 16.52 11.19
N PHE A 403 -17.65 15.54 11.90
CA PHE A 403 -16.42 14.86 11.49
C PHE A 403 -16.56 14.08 10.17
N ASP A 404 -17.78 13.71 9.77
CA ASP A 404 -18.02 12.99 8.51
C ASP A 404 -18.14 13.94 7.31
N LYS A 405 -18.32 15.25 7.55
CA LYS A 405 -18.44 16.23 6.48
C LYS A 405 -17.06 16.53 5.90
N ARG A 406 -16.92 16.41 4.57
CA ARG A 406 -15.70 16.79 3.88
C ARG A 406 -15.60 18.30 3.85
N VAL A 407 -14.61 18.86 4.52
CA VAL A 407 -14.28 20.29 4.38
C VAL A 407 -13.52 20.48 3.08
N ILE A 408 -14.17 21.09 2.09
CA ILE A 408 -13.51 21.52 0.85
C ILE A 408 -12.77 22.80 1.19
N LYS A 409 -11.43 22.75 1.19
CA LYS A 409 -10.62 23.96 1.38
C LYS A 409 -10.88 24.91 0.21
N GLU A 410 -11.27 26.14 0.53
CA GLU A 410 -11.37 27.18 -0.48
C GLU A 410 -9.97 27.47 -1.04
N HIS A 411 -9.91 27.72 -2.35
CA HIS A 411 -8.65 27.99 -3.03
C HIS A 411 -8.23 29.43 -2.67
N PRO A 412 -6.92 29.71 -2.55
CA PRO A 412 -6.47 31.04 -2.20
C PRO A 412 -6.94 32.07 -3.26
N PRO A 413 -7.15 33.33 -2.85
CA PRO A 413 -7.58 34.37 -3.76
C PRO A 413 -6.54 34.60 -4.87
N ARG A 414 -7.02 35.00 -6.04
CA ARG A 414 -6.16 35.30 -7.19
C ARG A 414 -5.35 36.58 -6.94
N PRO A 415 -4.15 36.73 -7.51
CA PRO A 415 -3.38 37.97 -7.38
C PRO A 415 -4.13 39.15 -8.00
N GLU A 416 -4.11 40.32 -7.35
CA GLU A 416 -4.68 41.56 -7.88
C GLU A 416 -3.59 42.36 -8.61
N TYR A 417 -3.85 42.71 -9.88
CA TYR A 417 -2.95 43.54 -10.68
C TYR A 417 -3.48 44.96 -10.83
N GLY A 418 -2.61 45.96 -10.68
CA GLY A 418 -2.99 47.38 -10.79
C GLY A 418 -3.22 47.88 -12.22
N SER A 419 -2.75 47.17 -13.25
CA SER A 419 -2.91 47.59 -14.64
C SER A 419 -4.06 46.85 -15.34
N PRO A 420 -4.85 47.55 -16.20
CA PRO A 420 -6.00 46.94 -16.87
C PRO A 420 -5.60 45.84 -17.86
N PHE A 421 -4.39 45.93 -18.42
CA PHE A 421 -3.84 44.89 -19.31
C PHE A 421 -3.61 43.56 -18.59
N LEU A 422 -3.01 43.58 -17.40
CA LEU A 422 -2.73 42.37 -16.62
C LEU A 422 -4.01 41.74 -16.07
N GLN A 423 -5.03 42.55 -15.73
CA GLN A 423 -6.35 42.04 -15.36
C GLN A 423 -7.06 41.34 -16.54
N SER A 424 -6.96 41.89 -17.75
CA SER A 424 -7.49 41.26 -18.96
C SER A 424 -6.77 39.94 -19.27
N ALA A 425 -5.45 39.91 -19.17
CA ALA A 425 -4.64 38.69 -19.31
C ALA A 425 -5.01 37.63 -18.26
N GLN A 426 -5.19 38.03 -17.00
CA GLN A 426 -5.61 37.14 -15.93
C GLN A 426 -7.00 36.53 -16.19
N PHE A 427 -7.95 37.32 -16.70
CA PHE A 427 -9.28 36.82 -17.08
C PHE A 427 -9.19 35.79 -18.21
N LEU A 428 -8.37 36.04 -19.22
CA LEU A 428 -8.19 35.15 -20.38
C LEU A 428 -7.56 33.82 -19.98
N PHE A 429 -6.45 33.83 -19.23
CA PHE A 429 -5.72 32.61 -18.86
C PHE A 429 -6.38 31.83 -17.73
N SER A 430 -7.26 32.47 -16.94
CA SER A 430 -8.11 31.78 -15.98
C SER A 430 -9.36 31.15 -16.63
N HIS A 431 -9.62 31.40 -17.92
CA HIS A 431 -10.83 30.93 -18.56
C HIS A 431 -10.78 29.41 -18.81
N ARG A 432 -11.92 28.72 -18.66
CA ARG A 432 -12.05 27.27 -18.86
C ARG A 432 -11.62 26.78 -20.26
N TYR A 433 -11.71 27.66 -21.26
CA TYR A 433 -11.26 27.36 -22.63
C TYR A 433 -9.74 27.24 -22.75
N PHE A 434 -8.98 27.88 -21.87
CA PHE A 434 -7.53 27.74 -21.84
C PHE A 434 -7.12 26.31 -21.47
N ASP A 435 -7.83 25.67 -20.52
CA ASP A 435 -7.64 24.26 -20.20
C ASP A 435 -8.02 23.34 -21.38
N TYR A 436 -9.12 23.63 -22.09
CA TYR A 436 -9.52 22.87 -23.27
C TYR A 436 -8.49 22.99 -24.41
N LEU A 437 -7.87 24.16 -24.57
CA LEU A 437 -6.79 24.37 -25.54
C LEU A 437 -5.55 23.53 -25.18
N GLY A 438 -5.15 23.54 -23.90
CA GLY A 438 -4.05 22.69 -23.41
C GLY A 438 -4.31 21.20 -23.67
N ASN A 439 -5.54 20.73 -23.39
CA ASN A 439 -5.95 19.36 -23.68
C ASN A 439 -5.92 19.03 -25.19
N PHE A 440 -6.33 19.96 -26.05
CA PHE A 440 -6.28 19.78 -27.49
C PHE A 440 -4.84 19.67 -28.00
N ILE A 441 -3.93 20.48 -27.47
CA ILE A 441 -2.50 20.43 -27.83
C ILE A 441 -1.85 19.15 -27.29
N ALA A 442 -2.21 18.70 -26.09
CA ALA A 442 -1.77 17.41 -25.55
C ALA A 442 -2.24 16.23 -26.42
N LEU A 443 -3.48 16.26 -26.92
CA LEU A 443 -3.98 15.28 -27.87
C LEU A 443 -3.20 15.34 -29.19
N GLY A 444 -2.91 16.53 -29.70
CA GLY A 444 -2.07 16.73 -30.88
C GLY A 444 -0.67 16.11 -30.71
N ASN A 445 -0.03 16.35 -29.57
CA ASN A 445 1.26 15.76 -29.22
C ASN A 445 1.19 14.21 -29.18
N LEU A 446 0.15 13.65 -28.56
CA LEU A 446 -0.06 12.21 -28.51
C LEU A 446 -0.22 11.61 -29.91
N VAL A 447 -0.98 12.28 -30.79
CA VAL A 447 -1.16 11.84 -32.19
C VAL A 447 0.16 11.94 -32.94
N SER A 448 0.92 13.02 -32.80
CA SER A 448 2.22 13.14 -33.47
C SER A 448 3.17 12.02 -33.03
N VAL A 449 3.35 11.79 -31.73
CA VAL A 449 4.22 10.71 -31.24
C VAL A 449 3.75 9.35 -31.72
N SER A 450 2.43 9.10 -31.77
CA SER A 450 1.87 7.84 -32.27
C SER A 450 2.15 7.63 -33.76
N VAL A 451 2.03 8.68 -34.57
CA VAL A 451 2.31 8.62 -36.01
C VAL A 451 3.79 8.35 -36.26
N PHE A 452 4.70 9.08 -35.59
CA PHE A 452 6.14 8.86 -35.73
C PHE A 452 6.56 7.47 -35.24
N LEU A 453 6.02 7.01 -34.10
CA LEU A 453 6.31 5.66 -33.60
C LEU A 453 5.93 4.57 -34.60
N VAL A 454 4.80 4.72 -35.31
CA VAL A 454 4.37 3.79 -36.35
C VAL A 454 5.22 3.92 -37.62
N MET A 455 5.57 5.14 -38.03
CA MET A 455 6.42 5.37 -39.20
C MET A 455 7.83 4.79 -39.00
N ASP A 456 8.38 4.93 -37.80
CA ASP A 456 9.73 4.49 -37.46
C ASP A 456 9.78 3.02 -36.99
N ALA A 457 8.64 2.34 -36.92
CA ALA A 457 8.55 0.97 -36.41
C ALA A 457 9.37 -0.02 -37.24
N ASP A 458 9.35 0.16 -38.57
CA ASP A 458 10.02 -0.73 -39.54
C ASP A 458 11.38 -0.18 -40.01
N VAL A 459 11.78 1.02 -39.54
CA VAL A 459 13.03 1.69 -39.92
C VAL A 459 14.11 1.39 -38.87
N LEU A 460 15.31 1.01 -39.34
CA LEU A 460 16.46 0.77 -38.46
C LEU A 460 16.79 2.05 -37.67
N PRO A 461 17.20 1.95 -36.39
CA PRO A 461 17.50 3.11 -35.56
C PRO A 461 18.51 4.10 -36.15
N GLU A 462 19.41 3.64 -37.02
CA GLU A 462 20.43 4.47 -37.67
C GLU A 462 19.87 5.31 -38.83
N ASP A 463 18.78 4.86 -39.46
CA ASP A 463 18.16 5.49 -40.63
C ASP A 463 16.94 6.35 -40.25
N ARG A 464 16.68 6.58 -38.96
CA ARG A 464 15.53 7.36 -38.49
C ARG A 464 15.79 8.86 -38.61
N ASP A 465 14.93 9.55 -39.35
CA ASP A 465 14.93 11.01 -39.47
C ASP A 465 14.27 11.69 -38.26
N ASP A 466 14.92 11.64 -37.09
CA ASP A 466 14.41 12.18 -35.82
C ASP A 466 14.34 13.72 -35.76
N PHE A 467 14.78 14.42 -36.81
CA PHE A 467 14.87 15.88 -36.84
C PHE A 467 13.50 16.56 -36.64
N VAL A 468 12.48 16.10 -37.37
CA VAL A 468 11.12 16.65 -37.28
C VAL A 468 10.49 16.37 -35.92
N LEU A 469 10.71 15.16 -35.40
CA LEU A 469 10.23 14.77 -34.07
C LEU A 469 10.88 15.63 -32.97
N GLY A 470 12.18 15.93 -33.08
CA GLY A 470 12.89 16.84 -32.20
C GLY A 470 12.31 18.27 -32.19
N ILE A 471 12.00 18.82 -33.36
CA ILE A 471 11.37 20.14 -33.48
C ILE A 471 9.98 20.14 -32.83
N LEU A 472 9.14 19.16 -33.16
CA LEU A 472 7.79 19.05 -32.61
C LEU A 472 7.83 18.92 -31.09
N ASN A 473 8.71 18.07 -30.55
CA ASN A 473 8.90 17.93 -29.11
C ASN A 473 9.31 19.26 -28.46
N CYS A 474 10.21 20.02 -29.08
CA CYS A 474 10.61 21.34 -28.58
C CYS A 474 9.43 22.32 -28.56
N VAL A 475 8.63 22.36 -29.63
CA VAL A 475 7.43 23.22 -29.72
C VAL A 475 6.41 22.87 -28.63
N PHE A 476 6.11 21.57 -28.43
CA PHE A 476 5.16 21.15 -27.40
C PHE A 476 5.66 21.45 -25.98
N ILE A 477 6.94 21.18 -25.69
CA ILE A 477 7.52 21.48 -24.36
C ILE A 477 7.51 22.98 -24.10
N LEU A 478 7.85 23.81 -25.09
CA LEU A 478 7.80 25.26 -24.97
C LEU A 478 6.36 25.74 -24.72
N TYR A 479 5.38 25.16 -25.41
CA TYR A 479 3.97 25.42 -25.14
C TYR A 479 3.61 25.08 -23.70
N TYR A 480 3.99 23.92 -23.18
CA TYR A 480 3.63 23.55 -21.81
C TYR A 480 4.32 24.41 -20.75
N VAL A 481 5.58 24.83 -20.99
CA VAL A 481 6.27 25.80 -20.12
C VAL A 481 5.55 27.15 -20.15
N LEU A 482 5.14 27.60 -21.33
CA LEU A 482 4.35 28.83 -21.46
C LEU A 482 3.01 28.71 -20.73
N GLU A 483 2.29 27.60 -20.93
CA GLU A 483 1.02 27.32 -20.25
C GLU A 483 1.19 27.35 -18.71
N LEU A 484 2.24 26.70 -18.20
CA LEU A 484 2.60 26.72 -16.78
C LEU A 484 2.83 28.15 -16.27
N LEU A 485 3.67 28.93 -16.97
CA LEU A 485 3.99 30.31 -16.59
C LEU A 485 2.74 31.20 -16.60
N LEU A 486 1.89 31.06 -17.62
CA LEU A 486 0.64 31.81 -17.75
C LEU A 486 -0.38 31.43 -16.67
N LYS A 487 -0.48 30.14 -16.30
CA LYS A 487 -1.34 29.68 -15.20
C LYS A 487 -0.84 30.15 -13.83
N VAL A 488 0.48 30.09 -13.59
CA VAL A 488 1.10 30.61 -12.36
C VAL A 488 0.92 32.12 -12.27
N PHE A 489 1.00 32.84 -13.39
CA PHE A 489 0.68 34.26 -13.46
C PHE A 489 -0.81 34.51 -13.13
N ALA A 490 -1.75 33.80 -13.75
CA ALA A 490 -3.18 34.07 -13.57
C ALA A 490 -3.72 33.70 -12.16
N LEU A 491 -3.26 32.58 -11.60
CA LEU A 491 -3.74 32.03 -10.33
C LEU A 491 -2.83 32.37 -9.14
N GLY A 492 -1.59 32.79 -9.40
CA GLY A 492 -0.54 32.87 -8.40
C GLY A 492 0.05 31.49 -8.07
N LEU A 493 1.28 31.47 -7.54
CA LEU A 493 1.94 30.24 -7.10
C LEU A 493 1.12 29.41 -6.08
N PRO A 494 0.52 30.00 -5.02
CA PRO A 494 -0.31 29.23 -4.09
C PRO A 494 -1.63 28.74 -4.71
N GLY A 495 -2.21 29.52 -5.63
CA GLY A 495 -3.42 29.12 -6.37
C GLY A 495 -3.14 27.97 -7.31
N TYR A 496 -2.01 27.98 -8.02
CA TYR A 496 -1.59 26.90 -8.90
C TYR A 496 -1.40 25.59 -8.15
N LEU A 497 -0.65 25.61 -7.04
CA LEU A 497 -0.33 24.43 -6.23
C LEU A 497 -1.54 23.82 -5.49
N SER A 498 -2.62 24.59 -5.32
CA SER A 498 -3.84 24.09 -4.68
C SER A 498 -4.59 23.06 -5.54
N TYR A 499 -4.45 23.12 -6.86
CA TYR A 499 -5.06 22.15 -7.78
C TYR A 499 -4.12 20.98 -8.04
N SER A 500 -4.55 19.76 -7.70
CA SER A 500 -3.72 18.56 -7.90
C SER A 500 -3.41 18.24 -9.37
N SER A 501 -4.31 18.58 -10.30
CA SER A 501 -4.05 18.43 -11.75
C SER A 501 -2.90 19.33 -12.19
N ASN A 502 -2.94 20.60 -11.81
CA ASN A 502 -1.88 21.56 -12.11
C ASN A 502 -0.54 21.14 -11.47
N LEU A 503 -0.55 20.57 -10.25
CA LEU A 503 0.67 20.05 -9.65
C LEU A 503 1.29 18.91 -10.49
N PHE A 504 0.46 18.02 -11.04
CA PHE A 504 0.92 16.95 -11.92
C PHE A 504 1.47 17.49 -13.24
N ASP A 505 0.75 18.41 -13.89
CA ASP A 505 1.17 19.02 -15.15
C ASP A 505 2.47 19.82 -14.97
N GLY A 506 2.59 20.59 -13.88
CA GLY A 506 3.80 21.32 -13.52
C GLY A 506 5.00 20.40 -13.27
N LEU A 507 4.81 19.27 -12.60
CA LEU A 507 5.89 18.29 -12.40
C LEU A 507 6.30 17.64 -13.72
N LEU A 508 5.34 17.24 -14.55
CA LEU A 508 5.59 16.62 -15.85
C LEU A 508 6.36 17.56 -16.78
N THR A 509 5.96 18.84 -16.85
CA THR A 509 6.64 19.85 -17.66
C THR A 509 8.07 20.10 -17.20
N VAL A 510 8.34 20.14 -15.89
CA VAL A 510 9.72 20.26 -15.36
C VAL A 510 10.56 19.05 -15.72
N VAL A 511 9.99 17.84 -15.63
CA VAL A 511 10.67 16.60 -16.03
C VAL A 511 10.98 16.62 -17.53
N LEU A 512 10.03 17.00 -18.37
CA LEU A 512 10.21 17.12 -19.83
C LEU A 512 11.27 18.16 -20.19
N LEU A 513 11.29 19.31 -19.53
CA LEU A 513 12.31 20.33 -19.72
C LEU A 513 13.71 19.81 -19.33
N HIS A 514 13.82 19.05 -18.24
CA HIS A 514 15.07 18.41 -17.84
C HIS A 514 15.53 17.37 -18.88
N PHE A 515 14.60 16.60 -19.45
CA PHE A 515 14.91 15.68 -20.56
C PHE A 515 15.38 16.42 -21.82
N LEU A 516 14.74 17.53 -22.20
CA LEU A 516 15.14 18.35 -23.35
C LEU A 516 16.56 18.89 -23.19
N HIS A 517 16.89 19.42 -22.00
CA HIS A 517 18.24 19.92 -21.71
C HIS A 517 19.29 18.78 -21.69
N LYS A 518 18.92 17.58 -21.24
CA LYS A 518 19.81 16.40 -21.30
C LYS A 518 19.98 15.87 -22.72
N TRP A 519 18.93 15.94 -23.54
CA TRP A 519 18.96 15.58 -24.96
C TRP A 519 19.93 16.49 -25.72
N ASP A 520 19.78 17.81 -25.55
CA ASP A 520 20.65 18.81 -26.18
C ASP A 520 22.13 18.61 -25.81
N ARG A 521 22.41 18.25 -24.55
CA ARG A 521 23.78 17.93 -24.12
C ARG A 521 24.34 16.67 -24.77
N ARG A 522 23.51 15.66 -25.05
CA ARG A 522 23.94 14.43 -25.74
C ARG A 522 24.18 14.67 -27.22
N THR A 523 23.31 15.42 -27.89
CA THR A 523 23.53 15.83 -29.29
C THR A 523 24.78 16.70 -29.43
N HIS A 524 25.04 17.58 -28.46
CA HIS A 524 26.26 18.40 -28.45
C HIS A 524 27.53 17.58 -28.17
N LEU A 525 27.43 16.50 -27.36
CA LEU A 525 28.50 15.51 -27.16
C LEU A 525 28.71 14.62 -28.39
N GLN A 526 27.65 14.23 -29.10
CA GLN A 526 27.71 13.50 -30.36
C GLN A 526 28.24 14.38 -31.50
N SER A 527 27.95 15.68 -31.53
CA SER A 527 28.54 16.60 -32.52
C SER A 527 30.02 16.88 -32.23
N LEU A 528 30.42 16.99 -30.96
CA LEU A 528 31.84 17.05 -30.56
C LEU A 528 32.59 15.75 -30.84
N ALA A 529 31.92 14.59 -30.73
CA ALA A 529 32.47 13.31 -31.14
C ALA A 529 32.46 13.12 -32.67
N GLY A 530 31.51 13.73 -33.38
CA GLY A 530 31.44 13.75 -34.85
C GLY A 530 32.48 14.66 -35.50
N ASP A 531 32.86 15.76 -34.85
CA ASP A 531 34.05 16.56 -35.23
C ASP A 531 35.36 15.87 -34.85
N GLN A 532 35.28 14.78 -34.09
CA GLN A 532 36.38 13.87 -33.80
C GLN A 532 36.12 12.49 -34.42
N GLU A 533 35.61 12.48 -35.66
CA GLU A 533 36.05 11.46 -36.62
C GLU A 533 37.57 11.60 -36.74
N THR A 534 38.28 10.91 -35.84
CA THR A 534 39.51 10.27 -36.22
C THR A 534 39.22 9.58 -37.53
N SER A 535 39.73 10.17 -38.61
CA SER A 535 40.04 9.51 -39.85
C SER A 535 40.88 8.28 -39.51
N TYR A 536 40.21 7.20 -39.10
CA TYR A 536 40.64 5.89 -39.50
C TYR A 536 40.36 5.88 -40.98
N GLN A 537 41.35 6.34 -41.76
CA GLN A 537 41.51 5.88 -43.13
C GLN A 537 41.18 4.40 -43.10
N MET A 538 40.06 4.04 -43.72
CA MET A 538 39.79 2.69 -44.14
C MET A 538 41.00 2.36 -45.02
N SER A 539 42.02 1.73 -44.43
CA SER A 539 43.25 1.40 -45.14
C SER A 539 42.80 0.56 -46.33
N VAL A 540 43.40 0.83 -47.49
CA VAL A 540 43.04 0.16 -48.76
C VAL A 540 42.95 -1.37 -48.60
N GLU A 541 43.66 -1.94 -47.62
CA GLU A 541 43.56 -3.33 -47.17
C GLU A 541 42.15 -3.82 -46.78
N LEU A 542 41.34 -3.02 -46.09
CA LEU A 542 39.99 -3.44 -45.66
C LEU A 542 39.02 -3.56 -46.86
N LEU A 543 39.27 -2.82 -47.94
CA LEU A 543 38.45 -2.81 -49.15
C LEU A 543 38.68 -4.05 -50.03
N PHE A 544 39.83 -4.71 -49.87
CA PHE A 544 40.20 -5.94 -50.59
C PHE A 544 40.23 -7.19 -49.70
N ARG A 545 39.76 -7.10 -48.45
CA ARG A 545 39.83 -8.19 -47.47
C ARG A 545 39.13 -9.47 -47.92
N ASP A 546 38.03 -9.34 -48.66
CA ASP A 546 37.28 -10.49 -49.19
C ASP A 546 37.95 -11.14 -50.42
N VAL A 547 39.02 -10.53 -50.96
CA VAL A 547 39.76 -11.00 -52.15
C VAL A 547 41.18 -11.49 -51.79
N LEU A 548 41.71 -11.08 -50.63
CA LEU A 548 43.03 -11.47 -50.15
C LEU A 548 42.95 -12.80 -49.39
N GLU A 549 43.74 -13.78 -49.83
CA GLU A 549 43.88 -15.06 -49.13
C GLU A 549 44.78 -14.85 -47.91
N GLU A 550 44.24 -15.01 -46.70
CA GLU A 550 44.99 -14.87 -45.46
C GLU A 550 46.05 -16.00 -45.35
N PRO A 551 47.30 -15.70 -44.94
CA PRO A 551 48.35 -16.71 -44.82
C PRO A 551 47.96 -17.76 -43.77
N THR A 552 48.26 -19.02 -44.07
CA THR A 552 47.92 -20.13 -43.16
C THR A 552 48.76 -20.09 -41.88
N GLU A 553 48.23 -20.59 -40.76
CA GLU A 553 48.98 -20.61 -39.49
C GLU A 553 50.34 -21.33 -39.61
N GLU A 554 50.44 -22.35 -40.46
CA GLU A 554 51.68 -23.10 -40.67
C GLU A 554 52.78 -22.22 -41.30
N GLU A 555 52.44 -21.39 -42.30
CA GLU A 555 53.38 -20.46 -42.94
C GLU A 555 53.83 -19.33 -41.99
N LEU A 556 52.93 -18.88 -41.12
CA LEU A 556 53.24 -17.87 -40.10
C LEU A 556 54.21 -18.42 -39.05
N VAL A 557 53.97 -19.64 -38.57
CA VAL A 557 54.82 -20.32 -37.58
C VAL A 557 56.20 -20.66 -38.18
N GLU A 558 56.26 -21.08 -39.44
CA GLU A 558 57.53 -21.33 -40.14
C GLU A 558 58.38 -20.04 -40.25
N LYS A 559 57.79 -18.92 -40.68
CA LYS A 559 58.50 -17.62 -40.71
C LYS A 559 58.92 -17.13 -39.33
N LEU A 560 58.10 -17.34 -38.31
CA LEU A 560 58.46 -16.99 -36.93
C LEU A 560 59.61 -17.86 -36.39
N SER A 561 59.68 -19.14 -36.79
CA SER A 561 60.76 -20.05 -36.40
C SER A 561 62.13 -19.69 -36.97
N HIS A 562 62.16 -18.93 -38.07
CA HIS A 562 63.37 -18.41 -38.72
C HIS A 562 63.67 -16.95 -38.37
N HIS A 563 62.92 -16.35 -37.45
CA HIS A 563 63.12 -14.97 -37.06
C HIS A 563 64.33 -14.84 -36.11
N PRO A 564 65.35 -14.02 -36.42
CA PRO A 564 66.66 -14.05 -35.73
C PRO A 564 66.63 -13.61 -34.25
N HIS A 565 65.50 -13.10 -33.78
CA HIS A 565 65.31 -12.59 -32.42
C HIS A 565 64.16 -13.24 -31.66
N LEU A 566 63.52 -14.29 -32.20
CA LEU A 566 62.32 -14.87 -31.61
C LEU A 566 62.49 -16.39 -31.48
N GLN A 567 62.66 -16.88 -30.26
CA GLN A 567 62.65 -18.31 -29.95
C GLN A 567 61.28 -18.68 -29.40
N LEU A 568 60.46 -19.34 -30.21
CA LEU A 568 59.20 -19.93 -29.76
C LEU A 568 59.52 -21.10 -28.80
N CYS A 569 59.01 -21.04 -27.57
CA CYS A 569 59.12 -22.16 -26.63
C CYS A 569 58.26 -23.31 -27.14
N ARG A 570 58.87 -24.49 -27.27
CA ARG A 570 58.25 -25.69 -27.83
C ARG A 570 57.38 -26.42 -26.82
#